data_AF-F9P740-F1
#
_entry.id   AF-F9P740-F1
#
_cell.length_a   1.000
_cell.length_b   1.000
_cell.length_c   1.000
_cell.angle_alpha   90.00
_cell.angle_beta   90.00
_cell.angle_gamma   90.00
#
_symmetry.space_group_name_H-M   'P 1'
#
loop_
_entity.id
_entity.type
_entity.pdbx_description
1 polymer ?
#
loop_
_entity_poly.entity_id
_entity_poly.type
_entity_poly.pdbx_seq_one_letter_code
_entity_poly.pdbx_strand_id
1 'polypeptide(L)'
;MIEELGFTAEIEQYYGQADEYFYSRHRDTHFYNPAYIYEVSHYEQSQAPLEDFNQLAWFPIEEAISKLKRGSHKWGIEMWKKSHKV
;
A
#
# COMPACT_ATOMS: atom_id res chain seq x y z
N MET A 1 5.00 5.80 -4.95
CA MET A 1 6.34 5.48 -4.41
C MET A 1 7.37 6.60 -4.58
N ILE A 2 7.62 7.14 -5.78
CA ILE A 2 8.57 8.26 -5.93
C ILE A 2 8.10 9.51 -5.17
N GLU A 3 6.85 9.91 -5.31
CA GLU A 3 6.32 11.12 -4.63
C GLU A 3 6.26 10.94 -3.11
N GLU A 4 5.70 9.82 -2.62
CA GLU A 4 5.48 9.56 -1.19
C GLU A 4 6.74 9.09 -0.43
N LEU A 5 7.63 8.31 -1.07
CA LEU A 5 8.79 7.66 -0.43
C LEU A 5 10.14 8.08 -1.05
N GLY A 6 10.16 8.64 -2.25
CA GLY A 6 11.40 8.89 -2.99
C GLY A 6 12.03 7.62 -3.58
N PHE A 7 11.26 6.54 -3.74
CA PHE A 7 11.76 5.23 -4.15
C PHE A 7 11.40 4.87 -5.59
N THR A 8 12.37 4.31 -6.31
CA THR A 8 12.14 3.46 -7.49
C THR A 8 11.93 2.01 -7.02
N ALA A 9 11.16 1.23 -7.76
CA ALA A 9 10.79 -0.13 -7.38
C ALA A 9 10.69 -1.06 -8.58
N GLU A 10 11.12 -2.30 -8.40
CA GLU A 10 10.86 -3.42 -9.28
C GLU A 10 9.58 -4.12 -8.82
N ILE A 11 8.57 -4.15 -9.71
CA ILE A 11 7.28 -4.80 -9.45
C ILE A 11 7.38 -6.25 -9.89
N GLU A 12 6.98 -7.18 -9.01
CA GLU A 12 7.02 -8.61 -9.28
C GLU A 12 5.61 -9.22 -9.27
N GLN A 13 5.16 -9.75 -8.12
CA GLN A 13 3.94 -10.52 -8.03
C GLN A 13 2.70 -9.63 -8.00
N TYR A 14 1.73 -9.90 -8.89
CA TYR A 14 0.38 -9.36 -8.77
C TYR A 14 -0.48 -10.25 -7.88
N TYR A 15 -1.02 -9.72 -6.77
CA TYR A 15 -1.84 -10.50 -5.84
C TYR A 15 -3.32 -10.49 -6.18
N GLY A 16 -3.80 -9.47 -6.89
CA GLY A 16 -5.19 -9.36 -7.30
C GLY A 16 -5.79 -7.98 -7.02
N GLN A 17 -7.09 -7.90 -7.20
CA GLN A 17 -7.90 -6.70 -6.97
C GLN A 17 -8.69 -6.86 -5.67
N ALA A 18 -8.66 -5.84 -4.81
CA ALA A 18 -9.47 -5.76 -3.60
C ALA A 18 -10.23 -4.43 -3.58
N ASP A 19 -11.54 -4.52 -3.78
CA ASP A 19 -12.39 -3.34 -3.95
C ASP A 19 -12.71 -2.66 -2.64
N GLU A 20 -12.86 -1.33 -2.70
CA GLU A 20 -13.29 -0.55 -1.56
C GLU A 20 -14.31 0.52 -1.93
N TYR A 21 -15.34 0.63 -1.10
CA TYR A 21 -16.33 1.69 -1.16
C TYR A 21 -16.09 2.64 0.02
N PHE A 22 -15.91 3.93 -0.26
CA PHE A 22 -15.71 4.91 0.81
C PHE A 22 -16.18 6.30 0.40
N TYR A 23 -16.49 7.11 1.40
CA TYR A 23 -16.77 8.54 1.21
C TYR A 23 -15.51 9.37 1.47
N SER A 24 -15.16 10.24 0.52
CA SER A 24 -14.06 11.19 0.65
C SER A 24 -14.58 12.52 1.16
N ARG A 25 -14.14 12.92 2.35
CA ARG A 25 -14.46 14.25 2.90
C ARG A 25 -13.83 15.39 2.11
N HIS A 26 -12.62 15.18 1.59
CA HIS A 26 -11.91 16.22 0.83
C HIS A 26 -12.58 16.52 -0.51
N ARG A 27 -13.17 15.49 -1.14
CA ARG A 27 -13.88 15.63 -2.42
C ARG A 27 -15.40 15.66 -2.29
N ASP A 28 -15.91 15.61 -1.05
CA ASP A 28 -17.33 15.57 -0.70
C ASP A 28 -18.15 14.59 -1.56
N THR A 29 -17.67 13.35 -1.72
CA THR A 29 -18.35 12.36 -2.58
C THR A 29 -17.98 10.90 -2.27
N HIS A 30 -18.83 9.97 -2.73
CA HIS A 30 -18.65 8.53 -2.60
C HIS A 30 -17.82 7.98 -3.76
N PHE A 31 -16.90 7.06 -3.45
CA PHE A 31 -16.04 6.39 -4.41
C PHE A 31 -16.23 4.88 -4.34
N TYR A 32 -16.29 4.28 -5.52
CA TYR A 32 -15.89 2.90 -5.74
C TYR A 32 -14.43 2.91 -6.20
N ASN A 33 -13.56 2.20 -5.48
CA ASN A 33 -12.13 2.21 -5.70
C ASN A 33 -11.57 0.77 -5.79
N PRO A 34 -11.37 0.25 -7.01
CA PRO A 34 -10.71 -1.03 -7.21
C PRO A 34 -9.20 -0.89 -6.93
N ALA A 35 -8.70 -1.53 -5.87
CA ALA A 35 -7.28 -1.50 -5.54
C ALA A 35 -6.56 -2.72 -6.14
N TYR A 36 -5.63 -2.48 -7.07
CA TYR A 36 -4.78 -3.51 -7.66
C TYR A 36 -3.49 -3.63 -6.84
N ILE A 37 -3.26 -4.80 -6.25
CA ILE A 37 -2.19 -5.01 -5.28
C ILE A 37 -1.03 -5.79 -5.90
N TYR A 38 0.17 -5.24 -5.76
CA TYR A 38 1.41 -5.82 -6.26
C TYR A 38 2.46 -5.91 -5.15
N GLU A 39 3.41 -6.82 -5.35
CA GLU A 39 4.65 -6.91 -4.59
C GLU A 39 5.75 -6.09 -5.25
N VAL A 40 6.58 -5.50 -4.39
CA VAL A 40 7.87 -4.92 -4.78
C VAL A 40 8.97 -5.83 -4.26
N SER A 41 9.75 -6.42 -5.16
CA SER A 41 10.84 -7.35 -4.84
C SER A 41 12.15 -6.62 -4.54
N HIS A 42 12.33 -5.45 -5.17
CA HIS A 42 13.48 -4.58 -4.97
C HIS A 42 13.06 -3.12 -5.01
N TYR A 43 13.68 -2.29 -4.18
CA TYR A 43 13.51 -0.84 -4.23
C TYR A 43 14.82 -0.13 -3.91
N GLU A 44 14.97 1.07 -4.47
CA GLU A 44 16.11 1.96 -4.24
C GLU A 44 15.61 3.36 -3.92
N GLN A 45 16.26 4.04 -2.97
CA GLN A 45 15.99 5.45 -2.72
C GLN A 45 16.72 6.32 -3.75
N SER A 46 15.98 6.83 -4.72
CA SER A 46 16.53 7.70 -5.78
C SER A 46 16.52 9.18 -5.39
N GLN A 47 15.61 9.59 -4.49
CA GLN A 47 15.47 10.97 -4.04
C GLN A 47 14.81 11.08 -2.66
N ALA A 48 14.70 12.30 -2.13
CA ALA A 48 13.81 12.57 -1.00
C ALA A 48 12.34 12.48 -1.44
N PRO A 49 11.41 12.11 -0.54
CA PRO A 49 9.98 12.26 -0.79
C PRO A 49 9.65 13.69 -1.25
N LEU A 50 8.75 13.79 -2.24
CA LEU A 50 8.23 15.08 -2.70
C LEU A 50 7.04 15.54 -1.85
N GLU A 51 6.28 14.59 -1.32
CA GLU A 51 5.20 14.87 -0.36
C GLU A 51 5.76 14.94 1.06
N ASP A 52 5.57 16.07 1.73
CA ASP A 52 6.09 16.34 3.09
C ASP A 52 5.00 16.32 4.18
N PHE A 53 3.75 16.09 3.80
CA PHE A 53 2.60 16.05 4.72
C PHE A 53 2.34 14.66 5.32
N ASN A 54 3.01 13.62 4.82
CA ASN A 54 2.91 12.25 5.31
C ASN A 54 4.01 11.93 6.34
N GLN A 55 3.70 11.08 7.32
CA GLN A 55 4.70 10.52 8.23
C GLN A 55 4.97 9.07 7.85
N LEU A 56 6.22 8.76 7.56
CA LEU A 56 6.66 7.41 7.18
C LEU A 56 7.06 6.61 8.41
N ALA A 57 6.64 5.34 8.46
CA ALA A 57 6.99 4.42 9.52
C ALA A 57 7.11 2.99 8.97
N TRP A 58 8.08 2.25 9.50
CA TRP A 58 8.28 0.83 9.24
C TRP A 58 7.74 0.03 10.41
N PHE A 59 6.94 -1.00 10.12
CA PHE A 59 6.30 -1.83 11.12
C PHE A 59 6.60 -3.31 10.87
N PRO A 60 6.66 -4.15 11.92
CA PRO A 60 6.48 -5.59 11.78
C PRO A 60 5.16 -5.92 11.07
N ILE A 61 5.11 -7.04 10.35
CA ILE A 61 3.98 -7.41 9.47
C ILE A 61 2.63 -7.38 10.21
N GLU A 62 2.55 -8.04 11.36
CA GLU A 62 1.31 -8.11 12.16
C GLU A 62 0.88 -6.72 12.66
N GLU A 63 1.84 -5.88 13.05
CA GLU A 63 1.55 -4.51 13.47
C GLU A 63 1.04 -3.67 12.28
N ALA A 64 1.63 -3.83 11.09
CA ALA A 64 1.18 -3.16 9.88
C ALA A 64 -0.28 -3.51 9.55
N ILE A 65 -0.66 -4.80 9.60
CA ILE A 65 -2.04 -5.26 9.38
C ILE A 65 -3.01 -4.60 10.37
N SER A 66 -2.61 -4.49 11.65
CA SER A 66 -3.44 -3.86 12.69
C SER A 66 -3.65 -2.36 12.45
N LYS A 67 -2.62 -1.65 11.97
CA LYS A 67 -2.63 -0.19 11.76
C LYS A 67 -3.27 0.24 10.45
N LEU A 68 -3.30 -0.62 9.44
CA LEU A 68 -3.89 -0.29 8.15
C LEU A 68 -5.38 0.07 8.30
N LYS A 69 -5.77 1.19 7.69
CA LYS A 69 -7.15 1.68 7.73
C LYS A 69 -8.09 0.85 6.86
N ARG A 70 -7.60 0.41 5.70
CA ARG A 70 -8.39 -0.14 4.59
C ARG A 70 -8.34 -1.65 4.57
N GLY A 71 -9.50 -2.29 4.37
CA GLY A 71 -9.61 -3.75 4.33
C GLY A 71 -8.85 -4.35 3.14
N SER A 72 -8.90 -3.66 2.00
CA SER A 72 -8.17 -4.03 0.77
C SER A 72 -6.65 -4.08 0.97
N HIS A 73 -6.11 -3.14 1.75
CA HIS A 73 -4.67 -3.11 2.04
C HIS A 73 -4.26 -4.25 2.98
N LYS A 74 -5.07 -4.53 4.01
CA LYS A 74 -4.84 -5.68 4.91
C LYS A 74 -4.85 -6.98 4.13
N TRP A 75 -5.83 -7.14 3.24
CA TRP A 75 -5.94 -8.29 2.34
C TRP A 75 -4.67 -8.47 1.50
N GLY A 76 -4.09 -7.38 0.99
CA GLY A 76 -2.82 -7.42 0.26
C GLY A 76 -1.67 -8.08 1.04
N ILE A 77 -1.50 -7.68 2.31
CA ILE A 77 -0.46 -8.28 3.18
C ILE A 77 -0.78 -9.75 3.49
N GLU A 78 -2.05 -10.10 3.73
CA GLU A 78 -2.44 -11.50 3.96
C GLU A 78 -2.19 -12.39 2.74
N MET A 79 -2.37 -11.88 1.52
CA MET A 79 -2.03 -12.60 0.29
C MET A 79 -0.53 -12.76 0.14
N TRP A 80 0.25 -11.71 0.45
CA TRP A 80 1.71 -11.78 0.47
C TRP A 80 2.22 -12.84 1.46
N LYS A 81 1.68 -12.86 2.69
CA LYS A 81 2.01 -13.86 3.72
C LYS A 81 1.76 -15.28 3.24
N LYS A 82 0.60 -15.54 2.64
CA LYS A 82 0.26 -16.85 2.08
C LYS A 82 1.24 -17.28 0.98
N SER A 83 1.64 -16.36 0.10
CA SER A 83 2.61 -16.64 -0.97
C SER A 83 3.99 -16.99 -0.43
N HIS A 84 4.44 -16.26 0.60
CA HIS A 84 5.76 -16.42 1.22
C HIS A 84 5.82 -17.47 2.33
N LYS A 85 4.67 -18.03 2.73
CA LYS A 85 4.53 -18.98 3.84
C LYS A 85 5.03 -18.40 5.19
N VAL A 86 4.68 -17.14 5.43
CA VAL A 86 4.99 -16.36 6.65
C VAL A 86 3.77 -16.23 7.54
#